data_AF-A0A954TZD0-F1
#
_entry.id   AF-A0A954TZD0-F1
#
_cell.length_a   1.000
_cell.length_b   1.000
_cell.length_c   1.000
_cell.angle_alpha   90.00
_cell.angle_beta   90.00
_cell.angle_gamma   90.00
#
_symmetry.space_group_name_H-M   'P 1'
#
loop_
_entity.id
_entity.type
_entity.pdbx_description
1 polymer ?
#
loop_
_entity_poly.entity_id
_entity_poly.type
_entity_poly.pdbx_seq_one_letter_code
_entity_poly.pdbx_strand_id
1 'polypeptide(L)'
;MLPEPTLNLIIATVTVVSLILYAVLAGADFGGGMWDLLAFGPRARQQREAIADAIGPVWEANHVWLILVIVLLFTAYPPAFAAIMTALHIPITVVLIGIVLRGSAFVFRKYDAQDDATHRRWSAVFSISSFLTPLFLGMTLGGLASGDIPAEGSIVTTGFFAGWT
;
A
#
# COMPACT_ATOMS: atom_id res chain seq x y z
N MET A 1 4.40 -25.94 24.21
CA MET A 1 4.36 -25.77 22.74
C MET A 1 2.91 -25.90 22.33
N LEU A 2 2.36 -24.89 21.66
CA LEU A 2 1.01 -24.99 21.10
C LEU A 2 0.99 -26.08 20.00
N PRO A 3 -0.16 -26.70 19.72
CA PRO A 3 -0.26 -27.60 18.57
C PRO A 3 0.08 -26.83 17.28
N GLU A 4 0.92 -27.41 16.43
CA GLU A 4 1.28 -26.89 15.10
C GLU A 4 0.08 -26.31 14.29
N PRO A 5 -1.08 -27.00 14.19
CA PRO A 5 -2.23 -26.44 13.45
C PRO A 5 -2.83 -25.20 14.11
N THR A 6 -2.76 -25.10 15.45
CA THR A 6 -3.28 -23.95 16.20
C THR A 6 -2.39 -22.73 16.01
N LEU A 7 -1.06 -22.92 15.99
CA LEU A 7 -0.10 -21.84 15.76
C LEU A 7 -0.27 -21.22 14.36
N ASN A 8 -0.35 -22.07 13.32
CA ASN A 8 -0.54 -21.61 11.95
C ASN A 8 -1.85 -20.82 11.78
N LEU A 9 -2.94 -21.28 12.40
CA LEU A 9 -4.23 -20.59 12.36
C LEU A 9 -4.16 -19.21 13.04
N ILE A 10 -3.47 -19.11 14.18
CA ILE A 10 -3.29 -17.83 14.88
C ILE A 10 -2.51 -16.85 13.99
N ILE A 11 -1.39 -17.29 13.40
CA ILE A 11 -0.56 -16.44 12.54
C ILE A 11 -1.34 -16.00 11.30
N ALA A 12 -2.08 -16.92 10.66
CA ALA A 12 -2.92 -16.59 9.51
C ALA A 12 -3.99 -15.57 9.89
N THR A 13 -4.65 -15.75 11.03
CA THR A 13 -5.66 -14.81 11.54
C THR A 13 -5.07 -13.43 11.80
N VAL A 14 -3.93 -13.35 12.49
CA VAL A 14 -3.25 -12.07 12.76
C VAL A 14 -2.83 -11.40 11.46
N THR A 15 -2.36 -12.16 10.47
CA THR A 15 -1.97 -11.64 9.15
C THR A 15 -3.19 -11.03 8.43
N VAL A 16 -4.31 -11.74 8.39
CA VAL A 16 -5.56 -11.26 7.76
C VAL A 16 -6.10 -10.04 8.50
N VAL A 17 -6.13 -10.06 9.83
CA VAL A 17 -6.58 -8.91 10.63
C VAL A 17 -5.69 -7.69 10.39
N SER A 18 -4.37 -7.87 10.33
CA SER A 18 -3.43 -6.78 10.05
C SER A 18 -3.65 -6.20 8.65
N LEU A 19 -3.92 -7.05 7.66
CA LEU A 19 -4.26 -6.61 6.31
C LEU A 19 -5.59 -5.82 6.27
N ILE A 20 -6.62 -6.27 6.99
CA ILE A 20 -7.89 -5.55 7.10
C ILE A 20 -7.69 -4.19 7.78
N LEU A 21 -6.93 -4.15 8.87
CA LEU A 21 -6.60 -2.90 9.56
C LEU A 21 -5.83 -1.94 8.64
N TYR A 22 -4.87 -2.45 7.87
CA TYR A 22 -4.21 -1.66 6.84
C TYR A 22 -5.22 -1.13 5.81
N ALA A 23 -6.08 -1.98 5.25
CA ALA A 23 -7.04 -1.57 4.23
C ALA A 23 -8.01 -0.49 4.73
N VAL A 24 -8.51 -0.61 5.96
CA VAL A 24 -9.45 0.36 6.56
C VAL A 24 -8.74 1.65 6.93
N LEU A 25 -7.63 1.57 7.66
CA LEU A 25 -6.93 2.75 8.19
C LEU A 25 -6.16 3.48 7.09
N ALA A 26 -5.42 2.76 6.25
CA ALA A 26 -4.75 3.34 5.08
C ALA A 26 -5.76 3.81 4.01
N GLY A 27 -6.99 3.24 3.98
CA GLY A 27 -8.06 3.70 3.10
C GLY A 27 -8.46 5.17 3.35
N ALA A 28 -8.59 5.58 4.61
CA ALA A 28 -8.88 6.97 4.98
C ALA A 28 -7.77 7.93 4.53
N ASP A 29 -6.54 7.47 4.64
CA ASP A 29 -5.30 8.10 4.22
C ASP A 29 -5.23 8.33 2.69
N PHE A 30 -5.52 7.29 1.90
CA PHE A 30 -5.58 7.37 0.44
C PHE A 30 -6.75 8.27 -0.02
N GLY A 31 -7.89 8.17 0.67
CA GLY A 31 -9.06 9.03 0.44
C GLY A 31 -8.78 10.51 0.69
N GLY A 32 -8.05 10.83 1.76
CA GLY A 32 -7.59 12.18 2.05
C GLY A 32 -6.66 12.73 0.96
N GLY A 33 -5.83 11.89 0.34
CA GLY A 33 -5.03 12.29 -0.82
C GLY A 33 -5.85 12.57 -2.08
N MET A 34 -6.94 11.83 -2.31
CA MET A 34 -7.90 12.16 -3.35
C MET A 34 -8.63 13.48 -3.07
N TRP A 35 -8.98 13.74 -1.81
CA TRP A 35 -9.59 15.02 -1.40
C TRP A 35 -8.65 16.21 -1.55
N ASP A 36 -7.34 16.02 -1.32
CA ASP A 36 -6.31 17.04 -1.61
C ASP A 36 -6.26 17.39 -3.11
N LEU A 37 -6.42 16.40 -4.01
CA LEU A 37 -6.52 16.63 -5.46
C LEU A 37 -7.77 17.45 -5.81
N LEU A 38 -8.90 17.10 -5.20
CA LEU A 38 -10.22 17.68 -5.48
C LEU A 38 -10.46 19.03 -4.79
N ALA A 39 -9.53 19.47 -3.94
CA ALA A 39 -9.58 20.79 -3.31
C ALA A 39 -9.33 21.89 -4.35
N PHE A 40 -10.42 22.51 -4.81
CA PHE A 40 -10.45 23.64 -5.75
C PHE A 40 -11.13 24.88 -5.13
N GLY A 41 -10.77 26.07 -5.62
CA GLY A 41 -11.38 27.33 -5.23
C GLY A 41 -10.68 28.07 -4.07
N PRO A 42 -11.29 29.13 -3.52
CA PRO A 42 -10.64 30.05 -2.57
C PRO A 42 -10.22 29.39 -1.25
N ARG A 43 -10.87 28.28 -0.89
CA ARG A 43 -10.62 27.53 0.36
C ARG A 43 -9.68 26.33 0.15
N ALA A 44 -9.20 26.09 -1.07
CA ALA A 44 -8.40 24.93 -1.39
C ALA A 44 -7.15 24.82 -0.51
N ARG A 45 -6.45 25.93 -0.25
CA ARG A 45 -5.26 25.92 0.61
C ARG A 45 -5.57 25.48 2.04
N GLN A 46 -6.61 26.04 2.65
CA GLN A 46 -7.03 25.68 4.01
C GLN A 46 -7.49 24.22 4.12
N GLN A 47 -8.19 23.71 3.10
CA GLN A 47 -8.59 22.30 3.03
C GLN A 47 -7.37 21.38 2.94
N ARG A 48 -6.40 21.71 2.08
CA ARG A 48 -5.15 20.95 1.89
C ARG A 48 -4.27 20.93 3.15
N GLU A 49 -4.21 22.04 3.88
CA GLU A 49 -3.51 22.14 5.16
C GLU A 49 -4.18 21.28 6.23
N ALA A 50 -5.51 21.39 6.39
CA ALA A 50 -6.26 20.58 7.34
C ALA A 50 -6.16 19.06 7.07
N ILE A 51 -6.17 18.67 5.79
CA ILE A 51 -5.97 17.28 5.37
C ILE A 51 -4.55 16.80 5.73
N ALA A 52 -3.52 17.63 5.48
CA ALA A 52 -2.15 17.27 5.79
C ALA A 52 -1.91 17.09 7.31
N ASP A 53 -2.46 17.99 8.12
CA ASP A 53 -2.35 17.91 9.59
C ASP A 53 -3.07 16.68 10.16
N ALA A 54 -4.22 16.31 9.58
CA ALA A 54 -4.96 15.14 10.00
C ALA A 54 -4.28 13.82 9.60
N ILE A 55 -3.67 13.76 8.41
CA ILE A 55 -3.05 12.52 7.89
C ILE A 55 -1.65 12.28 8.44
N GLY A 56 -0.88 13.34 8.71
CA GLY A 56 0.52 13.25 9.17
C GLY A 56 0.76 12.18 10.25
N PRO A 57 0.07 12.20 11.40
CA PRO A 57 0.30 11.24 12.48
C PRO A 57 -0.23 9.83 12.18
N VAL A 58 -1.30 9.68 11.41
CA VAL A 58 -1.91 8.37 11.11
C VAL A 58 -1.17 7.63 10.00
N TRP A 59 -0.52 8.36 9.09
CA TRP A 59 0.23 7.79 7.98
C TRP A 59 1.34 6.85 8.45
N GLU A 60 2.18 7.31 9.39
CA GLU A 60 3.30 6.50 9.92
C GLU A 60 2.77 5.24 10.61
N ALA A 61 1.70 5.37 11.40
CA ALA A 61 1.06 4.25 12.09
C ALA A 61 0.47 3.23 11.10
N ASN A 62 -0.08 3.67 9.98
CA ASN A 62 -0.70 2.80 8.99
C ASN A 62 0.32 1.84 8.34
N HIS A 63 1.55 2.28 8.10
CA HIS A 63 2.57 1.42 7.48
C HIS A 63 2.96 0.23 8.34
N VAL A 64 2.83 0.34 9.67
CA VAL A 64 3.16 -0.74 10.61
C VAL A 64 2.32 -1.99 10.31
N TRP A 65 1.05 -1.83 9.97
CA TRP A 65 0.17 -2.97 9.65
C TRP A 65 0.63 -3.71 8.40
N LEU A 66 1.03 -2.99 7.35
CA LEU A 66 1.54 -3.61 6.12
C LEU A 66 2.89 -4.29 6.36
N ILE A 67 3.78 -3.65 7.11
CA ILE A 67 5.08 -4.23 7.47
C ILE A 67 4.89 -5.51 8.29
N LEU A 68 3.94 -5.52 9.23
CA LEU A 68 3.61 -6.70 10.02
C LEU A 68 3.16 -7.86 9.14
N VAL A 69 2.28 -7.61 8.16
CA VAL A 69 1.85 -8.63 7.17
C VAL A 69 3.05 -9.21 6.42
N ILE A 70 3.94 -8.35 5.93
CA ILE A 70 5.14 -8.75 5.17
C ILE A 70 6.07 -9.62 6.04
N VAL A 71 6.33 -9.19 7.28
CA VAL A 71 7.21 -9.92 8.20
C VAL A 71 6.61 -11.28 8.59
N LEU A 72 5.30 -11.33 8.88
CA LEU A 72 4.62 -12.59 9.20
C LEU A 72 4.63 -13.56 8.02
N LEU A 73 4.37 -13.09 6.79
CA LEU A 73 4.49 -13.90 5.58
C LEU A 73 5.92 -14.42 5.39
N PHE A 74 6.92 -13.56 5.53
CA PHE A 74 8.32 -13.93 5.35
C PHE A 74 8.80 -14.97 6.40
N THR A 75 8.42 -14.79 7.67
CA THR A 75 8.90 -15.65 8.77
C THR A 75 8.09 -16.94 8.91
N ALA A 76 6.76 -16.88 8.81
CA ALA A 76 5.91 -18.04 9.05
C ALA A 76 5.59 -18.82 7.76
N TYR A 77 5.61 -18.17 6.59
CA TYR A 77 5.30 -18.79 5.30
C TYR A 77 6.31 -18.45 4.20
N PRO A 78 7.61 -18.77 4.35
CA PRO A 78 8.64 -18.38 3.39
C PRO A 78 8.38 -18.82 1.93
N PRO A 79 7.87 -20.04 1.65
CA PRO A 79 7.56 -20.45 0.28
C PRO A 79 6.43 -19.61 -0.35
N ALA A 80 5.39 -19.28 0.43
CA ALA A 80 4.30 -18.45 -0.04
C ALA A 80 4.78 -17.01 -0.29
N PHE A 81 5.61 -16.47 0.61
CA PHE A 81 6.23 -15.17 0.41
C PHE A 81 7.06 -15.12 -0.88
N ALA A 82 7.89 -16.12 -1.13
CA ALA A 82 8.70 -16.19 -2.35
C ALA A 82 7.82 -16.25 -3.61
N ALA A 83 6.78 -17.08 -3.61
CA ALA A 83 5.84 -17.18 -4.73
C ALA A 83 5.09 -15.87 -4.99
N ILE A 84 4.58 -15.21 -3.93
CA ILE A 84 3.87 -13.92 -4.06
C ILE A 84 4.82 -12.84 -4.57
N MET A 85 6.03 -12.73 -4.02
CA MET A 85 7.00 -11.71 -4.43
C MET A 85 7.52 -11.91 -5.85
N THR A 86 7.68 -13.16 -6.29
CA THR A 86 8.16 -13.47 -7.65
C THR A 86 7.06 -13.36 -8.70
N ALA A 87 5.86 -13.87 -8.39
CA ALA A 87 4.68 -13.64 -9.21
C ALA A 87 4.42 -12.14 -9.24
N LEU A 88 3.91 -11.54 -8.17
CA LEU A 88 3.35 -10.19 -8.16
C LEU A 88 4.40 -9.07 -8.05
N HIS A 89 5.62 -9.28 -8.58
CA HIS A 89 6.71 -8.32 -8.47
C HIS A 89 6.37 -6.94 -9.07
N ILE A 90 5.67 -6.88 -10.23
CA ILE A 90 5.25 -5.62 -10.85
C ILE A 90 4.31 -4.83 -9.93
N PRO A 91 3.14 -5.35 -9.54
CA PRO A 91 2.21 -4.60 -8.69
C PRO A 91 2.83 -4.25 -7.33
N ILE A 92 3.60 -5.15 -6.72
CA ILE A 92 4.29 -4.89 -5.45
C ILE A 92 5.31 -3.75 -5.59
N THR A 93 6.08 -3.71 -6.68
CA THR A 93 7.03 -2.63 -6.94
C THR A 93 6.32 -1.29 -7.10
N VAL A 94 5.18 -1.26 -7.79
CA VAL A 94 4.39 -0.03 -7.95
C VAL A 94 3.81 0.44 -6.61
N VAL A 95 3.32 -0.47 -5.77
CA VAL A 95 2.86 -0.16 -4.40
C VAL A 95 4.00 0.45 -3.58
N LEU A 96 5.20 -0.14 -3.64
CA LEU A 96 6.37 0.36 -2.92
C LEU A 96 6.76 1.78 -3.38
N ILE A 97 6.84 1.99 -4.70
CA ILE A 97 7.11 3.31 -5.28
C ILE A 97 6.03 4.31 -4.84
N GLY A 98 4.76 3.92 -4.87
CA GLY A 98 3.64 4.75 -4.44
C GLY A 98 3.76 5.19 -2.97
N ILE A 99 4.12 4.28 -2.07
CA ILE A 99 4.35 4.55 -0.65
C ILE A 99 5.53 5.52 -0.46
N VAL A 100 6.65 5.30 -1.13
CA VAL A 100 7.86 6.15 -1.02
C VAL A 100 7.60 7.55 -1.58
N LEU A 101 6.95 7.64 -2.74
CA LEU A 101 6.54 8.92 -3.33
C LEU A 101 5.58 9.68 -2.42
N ARG A 102 4.69 8.97 -1.72
CA ARG A 102 3.77 9.57 -0.74
C ARG A 102 4.52 10.14 0.47
N GLY A 103 5.44 9.38 1.06
CA GLY A 103 6.27 9.84 2.17
C GLY A 103 7.14 11.04 1.82
N SER A 104 7.80 11.00 0.65
CA SER A 104 8.60 12.13 0.17
C SER A 104 7.75 13.38 -0.11
N ALA A 105 6.57 13.24 -0.72
CA ALA A 105 5.67 14.38 -0.95
C ALA A 105 5.21 15.06 0.35
N PHE A 106 4.99 14.30 1.44
CA PHE A 106 4.68 14.88 2.75
C PHE A 106 5.84 15.71 3.31
N VAL A 107 7.07 15.18 3.23
CA VAL A 107 8.28 15.87 3.73
C VAL A 107 8.58 17.12 2.92
N PHE A 108 8.52 17.05 1.59
CA PHE A 108 8.75 18.20 0.72
C PHE A 108 7.68 19.28 0.88
N ARG A 109 6.40 18.92 1.06
CA ARG A 109 5.33 19.91 1.35
C ARG A 109 5.54 20.66 2.66
N LYS A 110 6.09 19.99 3.69
CA LYS A 110 6.36 20.64 4.98
C LYS A 110 7.54 21.62 4.91
N TYR A 111 8.49 21.38 4.01
CA TYR A 111 9.70 22.20 3.85
C TYR A 111 9.58 23.30 2.79
N ASP A 112 8.77 23.10 1.75
CA ASP A 112 8.81 23.91 0.52
C ASP A 112 7.56 24.81 0.35
N ALA A 113 7.28 25.61 1.38
CA ALA A 113 6.08 26.46 1.49
C ALA A 113 6.09 27.72 0.59
N GLN A 114 7.01 27.86 -0.37
CA GLN A 114 7.31 29.14 -1.04
C GLN A 114 7.02 29.17 -2.56
N ASP A 115 6.74 28.04 -3.23
CA ASP A 115 6.59 28.02 -4.70
C ASP A 115 5.37 27.21 -5.22
N ASP A 116 4.37 27.91 -5.76
CA ASP A 116 3.06 27.38 -6.16
C ASP A 116 3.14 26.29 -7.26
N ALA A 117 4.13 26.37 -8.14
CA ALA A 117 4.31 25.41 -9.24
C ALA A 117 4.82 24.05 -8.74
N THR A 118 5.70 24.07 -7.74
CA THR A 118 6.29 22.88 -7.11
C THR A 118 5.25 22.17 -6.26
N HIS A 119 4.46 22.92 -5.48
CA HIS A 119 3.35 22.38 -4.69
C HIS A 119 2.32 21.64 -5.55
N ARG A 120 2.02 22.16 -6.76
CA ARG A 120 1.07 21.55 -7.70
C ARG A 120 1.59 20.24 -8.32
N ARG A 121 2.90 20.15 -8.59
CA ARG A 121 3.55 18.92 -9.09
C ARG A 121 3.57 17.83 -8.02
N TRP A 122 3.93 18.18 -6.78
CA TRP A 122 3.93 17.22 -5.66
C TRP A 122 2.53 16.76 -5.27
N SER A 123 1.53 17.63 -5.34
CA SER A 123 0.12 17.25 -5.12
C SER A 123 -0.40 16.31 -6.21
N ALA A 124 0.04 16.47 -7.47
CA ALA A 124 -0.27 15.52 -8.54
C ALA A 124 0.40 14.15 -8.32
N VAL A 125 1.69 14.13 -7.95
CA VAL A 125 2.42 12.89 -7.60
C VAL A 125 1.75 12.17 -6.43
N PHE A 126 1.38 12.91 -5.39
CA PHE A 126 0.68 12.40 -4.21
C PHE A 126 -0.69 11.79 -4.54
N SER A 127 -1.41 12.40 -5.46
CA SER A 127 -2.74 11.94 -5.85
C SER A 127 -2.70 10.73 -6.77
N ILE A 128 -1.76 10.73 -7.72
CA ILE A 128 -1.52 9.58 -8.60
C ILE A 128 -1.05 8.38 -7.77
N SER A 129 -0.13 8.57 -6.83
CA SER A 129 0.31 7.50 -5.94
C SER A 129 -0.82 7.03 -5.02
N SER A 130 -1.66 7.93 -4.53
CA SER A 130 -2.82 7.58 -3.69
C SER A 130 -3.92 6.82 -4.44
N PHE A 131 -3.98 6.91 -5.77
CA PHE A 131 -4.87 6.09 -6.60
C PHE A 131 -4.23 4.75 -6.97
N LEU A 132 -2.98 4.77 -7.46
CA LEU A 132 -2.29 3.57 -7.93
C LEU A 132 -2.04 2.57 -6.80
N THR A 133 -1.64 3.04 -5.62
CA THR A 133 -1.28 2.17 -4.48
C THR A 133 -2.43 1.24 -4.07
N PRO A 134 -3.64 1.73 -3.72
CA PRO A 134 -4.76 0.85 -3.37
C PRO A 134 -5.26 0.03 -4.56
N LEU A 135 -5.16 0.53 -5.79
CA LEU A 135 -5.53 -0.21 -6.99
C LEU A 135 -4.65 -1.46 -7.17
N PHE A 136 -3.33 -1.30 -7.10
CA PHE A 136 -2.38 -2.41 -7.25
C PHE A 136 -2.35 -3.33 -6.03
N LEU A 137 -2.60 -2.80 -4.83
CA LEU A 137 -2.83 -3.63 -3.64
C LEU A 137 -4.08 -4.50 -3.84
N GLY A 138 -5.17 -3.92 -4.37
CA GLY A 138 -6.38 -4.63 -4.74
C GLY A 138 -6.16 -5.70 -5.80
N MET A 139 -5.39 -5.39 -6.86
CA MET A 139 -4.99 -6.40 -7.86
C MET A 139 -4.15 -7.52 -7.26
N THR A 140 -3.24 -7.21 -6.33
CA THR A 140 -2.41 -8.21 -5.64
C THR A 140 -3.28 -9.16 -4.82
N LEU A 141 -4.25 -8.62 -4.07
CA LEU A 141 -5.19 -9.42 -3.30
C LEU A 141 -6.17 -10.20 -4.19
N GLY A 142 -6.64 -9.59 -5.28
CA GLY A 142 -7.50 -10.24 -6.27
C GLY A 142 -6.81 -11.40 -6.97
N GLY A 143 -5.55 -11.22 -7.39
CA GLY A 143 -4.73 -12.29 -7.97
C GLY A 143 -4.45 -13.42 -6.98
N LEU A 144 -4.20 -13.08 -5.70
CA LEU A 144 -4.04 -14.09 -4.66
C LEU A 144 -5.34 -14.87 -4.39
N ALA A 145 -6.50 -14.20 -4.48
CA ALA A 145 -7.81 -14.82 -4.27
C ALA A 145 -8.31 -15.63 -5.48
N SER A 146 -7.91 -15.26 -6.71
CA SER A 146 -8.26 -16.01 -7.93
C SER A 146 -7.64 -17.41 -7.94
N GLY A 147 -6.49 -17.59 -7.28
CA GLY A 147 -5.77 -18.86 -7.26
C GLY A 147 -5.07 -19.19 -8.60
N ASP A 148 -5.27 -18.38 -9.64
CA ASP A 148 -4.68 -18.51 -10.98
C ASP A 148 -3.22 -18.05 -11.06
N ILE A 149 -2.46 -18.15 -9.96
CA ILE A 149 -1.01 -18.09 -10.05
C ILE A 149 -0.56 -19.51 -10.41
N PRO A 150 -0.26 -19.81 -11.70
CA PRO A 150 0.13 -21.15 -12.11
C PRO A 150 1.55 -21.37 -11.56
N ALA A 151 1.60 -21.96 -10.37
CA ALA A 151 2.82 -22.40 -9.73
C ALA A 151 2.90 -23.92 -9.91
N GLU A 152 3.75 -24.38 -10.82
CA GLU A 152 4.08 -25.79 -10.92
C GLU A 152 5.17 -26.05 -9.85
N GLY A 153 4.74 -26.29 -8.61
CA GLY A 153 5.62 -26.34 -7.45
C GLY A 153 5.96 -24.96 -6.87
N SER A 154 7.21 -24.73 -6.45
CA SER A 154 7.71 -23.46 -5.90
C SER A 154 8.24 -22.49 -6.96
N ILE A 155 7.99 -22.76 -8.24
CA ILE A 155 8.46 -21.97 -9.37
C ILE A 155 7.24 -21.39 -10.09
N VAL A 156 7.14 -20.07 -10.09
CA VAL A 156 6.10 -19.32 -10.79
C VAL A 156 6.37 -19.42 -12.29
N THR A 157 5.43 -20.00 -13.05
CA THR A 157 5.57 -20.23 -14.50
C THR A 157 5.01 -19.07 -15.35
N THR A 158 4.56 -17.98 -14.74
CA THR A 158 4.16 -16.77 -15.46
C THR A 158 5.40 -16.04 -15.97
N GLY A 159 5.42 -15.73 -17.27
CA GLY A 159 6.41 -14.81 -17.82
C GLY A 159 6.32 -13.45 -17.14
N PHE A 160 7.40 -12.67 -17.18
CA PHE A 160 7.50 -11.33 -16.56
C PHE A 160 6.34 -10.38 -16.93
N PHE A 161 5.66 -10.63 -18.06
CA PHE A 161 4.51 -9.88 -18.58
C PHE A 161 3.23 -10.71 -18.74
N ALA A 162 3.16 -11.94 -18.23
CA ALA A 162 1.96 -12.74 -18.34
C ALA A 162 0.82 -12.12 -17.51
N GLY A 163 -0.39 -12.18 -18.05
CA GLY A 163 -1.59 -11.61 -17.43
C GLY A 163 -1.85 -12.25 -16.07
N TRP A 164 -2.20 -11.41 -15.09
CA TRP A 164 -2.56 -11.80 -13.73
C TRP A 164 -4.03 -12.26 -13.64
N THR A 165 -4.54 -12.89 -14.71
CA THR A 165 -5.94 -13.29 -14.93
C THR A 165 -6.01 -14.58 -15.73
#